data_AF-A0A2V9MF76-F1
#
_entry.id   AF-A0A2V9MF76-F1
#
_cell.length_a   1.000
_cell.length_b   1.000
_cell.length_c   1.000
_cell.angle_alpha   90.00
_cell.angle_beta   90.00
_cell.angle_gamma   90.00
#
_symmetry.space_group_name_H-M   'P 1'
#
loop_
_entity.id
_entity.type
_entity.pdbx_description
1 polymer ?
#
loop_
_entity_poly.entity_id
_entity_poly.type
_entity_poly.pdbx_seq_one_letter_code
_entity_poly.pdbx_strand_id
1 'polypeptide(L)'
;MPLAGTAAHEKVGPSRDPKGAVEAICRVCPSLTVGSRVSAIFMGDLWEKAKFAVLVSILFLTPKLLGSSEIVRLPVNPPVLKNALEQESLGLFPAGDFQVTTGRCNDCAAPKQALWYFQDELIAVPKRGLPVAGFDRTLPYLQDVAQWASRFEDQDRLPFPPLVWITAPQILEHTHLSPDGSSVLAPNREPIHLTLTPRIPTNRSYYDRSTVTFFQNRSLRIRGSSHHEGNSITFVARTIWPEDYLIKSEQLVLLPLQPGESLSRLIMDENGGAQGAFIARLLWKRPAAESLHGAGKAVLGFLLSGAQGDDDESLGGHFAVVTGKLGPEGEWANWMVNNFYNLDYESEKGLIASMVPMDNYLMDLNSGQSYYRPAYLLFAVLKRDRMACRFQGAVERVYNHFYRHDFYYHESEANCTGISMDPLRAIGWEIPRQGPTGFLKAFGAFWYVSAKDLSFANGERIYDYLMEERTRLLPRVAFEACGYDLLQIVEGEARAAKRPLSPYERMLE
;
A
#
# COMPACT_ATOMS: atom_id res chain seq x y z
N MET A 1 3.62 -80.41 -8.10
CA MET A 1 2.40 -80.06 -7.33
C MET A 1 2.83 -79.20 -6.15
N PRO A 2 2.18 -78.07 -5.79
CA PRO A 2 1.54 -76.97 -6.55
C PRO A 2 2.37 -75.63 -6.46
N LEU A 3 2.28 -74.73 -7.44
CA LEU A 3 1.71 -73.34 -7.44
C LEU A 3 2.43 -72.31 -6.53
N ALA A 4 3.25 -71.39 -7.08
CA ALA A 4 2.90 -70.06 -7.67
C ALA A 4 2.64 -68.97 -6.60
N GLY A 5 3.20 -67.76 -6.62
CA GLY A 5 4.09 -67.08 -7.56
C GLY A 5 4.78 -65.88 -6.88
N THR A 6 5.90 -65.49 -7.47
CA THR A 6 6.76 -64.35 -7.11
C THR A 6 6.06 -63.02 -7.33
N ALA A 7 5.98 -62.18 -6.30
CA ALA A 7 5.59 -60.77 -6.46
C ALA A 7 6.72 -60.03 -7.19
N ALA A 8 6.51 -59.74 -8.47
CA ALA A 8 7.35 -58.87 -9.26
C ALA A 8 7.20 -57.41 -8.77
N HIS A 9 8.32 -56.69 -8.70
CA HIS A 9 8.36 -55.24 -8.62
C HIS A 9 7.64 -54.64 -9.82
N GLU A 10 6.42 -54.15 -9.64
CA GLU A 10 5.76 -53.30 -10.62
C GLU A 10 6.09 -51.84 -10.31
N LYS A 11 6.93 -51.23 -11.16
CA LYS A 11 7.14 -49.79 -11.21
C LYS A 11 5.83 -49.14 -11.64
N VAL A 12 5.11 -48.52 -10.71
CA VAL A 12 3.98 -47.65 -11.04
C VAL A 12 4.54 -46.36 -11.63
N GLY A 13 4.48 -46.24 -12.96
CA GLY A 13 4.68 -44.98 -13.67
C GLY A 13 3.53 -44.00 -13.37
N PRO A 14 3.68 -42.71 -13.69
CA PRO A 14 2.66 -41.70 -13.41
C PRO A 14 1.38 -42.00 -14.19
N SER A 15 0.33 -42.41 -13.48
CA SER A 15 -1.02 -42.52 -14.02
C SER A 15 -1.54 -41.13 -14.39
N ARG A 16 -1.81 -40.92 -15.69
CA ARG A 16 -2.53 -39.76 -16.23
C ARG A 16 -4.04 -40.02 -16.20
N ASP A 17 -4.63 -40.11 -15.01
CA ASP A 17 -6.09 -40.09 -14.88
C ASP A 17 -6.56 -38.86 -14.08
N PRO A 18 -6.92 -37.76 -14.77
CA PRO A 18 -7.43 -36.53 -14.15
C PRO A 18 -8.74 -36.73 -13.38
N LYS A 19 -9.51 -37.79 -13.64
CA LYS A 19 -10.83 -37.99 -13.03
C LYS A 19 -10.74 -38.46 -11.58
N GLY A 20 -9.77 -39.31 -11.23
CA GLY A 20 -9.61 -39.82 -9.87
C GLY A 20 -9.17 -38.75 -8.85
N ALA A 21 -8.39 -37.75 -9.27
CA ALA A 21 -7.97 -36.65 -8.41
C ALA A 21 -9.12 -35.67 -8.09
N VAL A 22 -10.03 -35.47 -9.06
CA VAL A 22 -11.20 -34.58 -8.91
C VAL A 22 -12.22 -35.16 -7.94
N GLU A 23 -12.43 -36.48 -7.96
CA GLU A 23 -13.37 -37.16 -7.04
C GLU A 23 -12.88 -37.18 -5.59
N ALA A 24 -11.56 -37.24 -5.37
CA ALA A 24 -10.96 -37.18 -4.04
C ALA A 24 -11.07 -35.78 -3.40
N ILE A 25 -10.90 -34.71 -4.18
CA ILE A 25 -11.05 -33.32 -3.71
C ILE A 25 -12.51 -33.00 -3.38
N CYS A 26 -13.47 -33.53 -4.16
CA CYS A 26 -14.89 -33.30 -3.95
C CYS A 26 -15.45 -33.93 -2.66
N ARG A 27 -14.80 -34.96 -2.10
CA ARG A 27 -15.24 -35.61 -0.85
C ARG A 27 -14.72 -34.94 0.43
N VAL A 28 -13.65 -34.15 0.36
CA VAL A 28 -12.98 -33.64 1.56
C VAL A 28 -13.46 -32.24 1.97
N CYS A 29 -13.93 -31.39 1.04
CA CYS A 29 -14.38 -30.02 1.36
C CYS A 29 -15.56 -29.55 0.48
N PRO A 30 -16.82 -29.83 0.86
CA PRO A 30 -17.99 -29.39 0.08
C PRO A 30 -18.26 -27.87 0.14
N SER A 31 -17.58 -27.11 1.01
CA SER A 31 -17.79 -25.66 1.23
C SER A 31 -16.90 -24.71 0.43
N LEU A 32 -16.05 -25.21 -0.49
CA LEU A 32 -15.17 -24.37 -1.31
C LEU A 32 -15.91 -23.78 -2.52
N THR A 33 -15.76 -22.46 -2.69
CA THR A 33 -16.27 -21.68 -3.84
C THR A 33 -15.53 -22.06 -5.13
N VAL A 34 -16.11 -21.71 -6.29
CA VAL A 34 -15.58 -22.11 -7.61
C VAL A 34 -14.15 -21.58 -7.85
N GLY A 35 -13.83 -20.39 -7.36
CA GLY A 35 -12.48 -19.79 -7.48
C GLY A 35 -11.39 -20.60 -6.78
N SER A 36 -11.67 -21.12 -5.58
CA SER A 36 -10.74 -21.94 -4.81
C SER A 36 -10.43 -23.29 -5.48
N ARG A 37 -11.34 -23.80 -6.31
CA ARG A 37 -11.19 -25.07 -7.05
C ARG A 37 -10.28 -24.93 -8.27
N VAL A 38 -10.17 -23.72 -8.83
CA VAL A 38 -9.28 -23.43 -9.96
C VAL A 38 -7.83 -23.32 -9.47
N SER A 39 -7.58 -22.73 -8.29
CA SER A 39 -6.23 -22.67 -7.70
C SER A 39 -5.63 -24.05 -7.40
N ALA A 40 -6.45 -25.05 -7.05
CA ALA A 40 -6.00 -26.42 -6.84
C ALA A 40 -5.57 -27.13 -8.14
N ILE A 41 -6.06 -26.67 -9.31
CA ILE A 41 -5.66 -27.20 -10.62
C ILE A 41 -4.34 -26.58 -11.09
N PHE A 42 -3.94 -25.42 -10.54
CA PHE A 42 -2.74 -24.66 -10.96
C PHE A 42 -1.53 -24.77 -10.03
N MET A 43 -1.62 -25.50 -8.91
CA MET A 43 -0.47 -25.80 -8.04
C MET A 43 0.01 -27.24 -8.21
N GLY A 44 0.82 -27.47 -9.25
CA GLY A 44 1.66 -28.66 -9.34
C GLY A 44 2.98 -28.44 -8.61
N ASP A 45 3.02 -28.72 -7.31
CA ASP A 45 4.18 -29.35 -6.66
C ASP A 45 3.85 -29.69 -5.21
N LEU A 46 3.38 -30.93 -5.01
CA LEU A 46 3.01 -31.50 -3.73
C LEU A 46 3.85 -32.76 -3.50
N TRP A 47 5.19 -32.61 -3.47
CA TRP A 47 6.09 -33.73 -3.20
C TRP A 47 7.37 -33.38 -2.39
N GLU A 48 7.33 -32.34 -1.53
CA GLU A 48 8.43 -32.05 -0.58
C GLU A 48 7.94 -31.69 0.85
N LYS A 49 6.66 -31.91 1.19
CA LYS A 49 6.12 -31.62 2.54
C LYS A 49 5.98 -32.84 3.47
N ALA A 50 6.54 -34.00 3.10
CA ALA A 50 6.40 -35.25 3.88
C ALA A 50 7.67 -35.69 4.63
N LYS A 51 8.70 -34.83 4.78
CA LYS A 51 9.95 -35.21 5.49
C LYS A 51 10.37 -34.35 6.68
N PHE A 52 9.55 -33.38 7.12
CA PHE A 52 9.90 -32.48 8.23
C PHE A 52 9.08 -32.71 9.50
N ALA A 53 8.84 -33.97 9.86
CA ALA A 53 8.09 -34.34 11.07
C ALA A 53 8.88 -35.20 12.08
N VAL A 54 10.23 -35.16 12.07
CA VAL A 54 11.06 -35.98 13.00
C VAL A 54 12.18 -35.20 13.71
N LEU A 55 12.22 -33.87 13.66
CA LEU A 55 13.27 -33.10 14.37
C LEU A 55 12.74 -31.98 15.26
N VAL A 56 11.72 -32.26 16.07
CA VAL A 56 11.37 -31.44 17.24
C VAL A 56 11.22 -32.36 18.44
N SER A 57 12.37 -32.83 18.92
CA SER A 57 12.56 -33.43 20.24
C SER A 57 14.05 -33.30 20.51
N ILE A 58 14.40 -32.75 21.68
CA ILE A 58 15.74 -32.33 22.13
C ILE A 58 16.04 -30.85 21.87
N LEU A 59 15.56 -29.98 22.78
CA LEU A 59 16.44 -29.17 23.64
C LEU A 59 15.59 -28.31 24.58
N PHE A 60 15.23 -28.89 25.73
CA PHE A 60 15.04 -28.13 26.96
C PHE A 60 16.34 -28.20 27.74
N LEU A 61 16.84 -27.04 28.20
CA LEU A 61 17.51 -26.77 29.49
C LEU A 61 18.63 -25.72 29.35
N THR A 62 18.36 -24.49 29.77
CA THR A 62 19.05 -23.84 30.90
C THR A 62 18.43 -22.46 31.21
N PRO A 63 18.06 -22.16 32.46
CA PRO A 63 17.62 -20.84 32.87
C PRO A 63 18.77 -20.08 33.55
N LYS A 64 18.99 -18.81 33.16
CA LYS A 64 19.45 -17.68 34.00
C LYS A 64 20.09 -16.61 33.11
N LEU A 65 19.50 -15.42 33.10
CA LEU A 65 20.12 -14.14 33.48
C LEU A 65 19.12 -13.02 33.17
N LEU A 66 18.25 -12.75 34.15
CA LEU A 66 17.51 -11.49 34.23
C LEU A 66 18.51 -10.41 34.67
N GLY A 67 19.07 -9.71 33.70
CA GLY A 67 19.66 -8.40 33.90
C GLY A 67 18.54 -7.37 33.92
N SER A 68 18.46 -6.62 35.00
CA SER A 68 17.60 -5.44 35.17
C SER A 68 17.72 -4.50 33.98
N SER A 69 16.66 -4.40 33.17
CA SER A 69 16.49 -3.33 32.21
C SER A 69 16.25 -2.03 32.97
N GLU A 70 17.25 -1.17 33.01
CA GLU A 70 17.02 0.25 33.27
C GLU A 70 16.02 0.75 32.22
N ILE A 71 14.86 1.19 32.68
CA ILE A 71 13.90 1.92 31.88
C ILE A 71 14.56 3.25 31.52
N VAL A 72 15.24 3.27 30.37
CA VAL A 72 15.67 4.51 29.73
C VAL A 72 14.38 5.27 29.39
N ARG A 73 14.02 6.24 30.24
CA ARG A 73 12.99 7.22 29.91
C ARG A 73 13.53 8.07 28.78
N LEU A 74 13.18 7.71 27.55
CA LEU A 74 13.34 8.60 26.40
C LEU A 74 12.64 9.93 26.72
N PRO A 75 13.18 11.08 26.29
CA PRO A 75 12.53 12.36 26.47
C PRO A 75 11.16 12.32 25.79
N VAL A 76 10.10 12.33 26.61
CA VAL A 76 8.72 12.35 26.12
C VAL A 76 8.39 13.80 25.80
N ASN A 77 8.24 14.12 24.51
CA ASN A 77 7.69 15.40 24.09
C ASN A 77 6.30 15.58 24.74
N PRO A 78 5.93 16.79 25.17
CA PRO A 78 4.63 17.00 25.78
C PRO A 78 3.52 16.69 24.77
N PRO A 79 2.40 16.10 25.21
CA PRO A 79 1.23 15.86 24.38
C PRO A 79 0.74 17.13 23.70
N VAL A 80 0.55 17.05 22.39
CA VAL A 80 0.10 18.18 21.58
C VAL A 80 -1.20 17.83 20.89
N LEU A 81 -2.27 18.54 21.24
CA LEU A 81 -3.47 18.62 20.41
C LEU A 81 -3.29 19.81 19.48
N LYS A 82 -3.33 19.57 18.17
CA LYS A 82 -3.12 20.58 17.14
C LYS A 82 -4.08 20.41 15.97
N ASN A 83 -4.19 21.44 15.13
CA ASN A 83 -4.93 21.31 13.87
C ASN A 83 -4.18 20.38 12.90
N ALA A 84 -4.90 19.69 12.03
CA ALA A 84 -4.34 18.66 11.14
C ALA A 84 -3.31 19.16 10.11
N LEU A 85 -3.19 20.48 9.94
CA LEU A 85 -2.19 21.13 9.07
C LEU A 85 -1.08 21.85 9.84
N GLU A 86 -1.19 21.95 11.16
CA GLU A 86 -0.30 22.75 11.99
C GLU A 86 1.05 22.04 12.18
N GLN A 87 2.11 22.64 11.65
CA GLN A 87 3.48 22.09 11.68
C GLN A 87 3.59 20.71 11.00
N GLU A 88 2.76 20.48 9.99
CA GLU A 88 2.70 19.23 9.24
C GLU A 88 3.22 19.39 7.81
N SER A 89 3.39 18.25 7.13
CA SER A 89 3.49 18.18 5.68
C SER A 89 2.36 17.33 5.11
N LEU A 90 2.05 17.52 3.84
CA LEU A 90 1.22 16.62 3.06
C LEU A 90 2.11 16.15 1.89
N GLY A 91 2.71 14.97 2.02
CA GLY A 91 3.71 14.48 1.08
C GLY A 91 4.89 15.43 0.90
N LEU A 92 5.04 15.98 -0.30
CA LEU A 92 6.10 16.92 -0.67
C LEU A 92 5.78 18.37 -0.27
N PHE A 93 4.54 18.66 0.11
CA PHE A 93 4.03 20.01 0.31
C PHE A 93 4.00 20.40 1.80
N PRO A 94 4.36 21.64 2.17
CA PRO A 94 4.10 22.15 3.50
C PRO A 94 2.60 22.22 3.77
N ALA A 95 2.12 21.66 4.89
CA ALA A 95 0.68 21.68 5.19
C ALA A 95 0.15 23.10 5.45
N GLY A 96 1.03 24.00 5.90
CA GLY A 96 0.72 25.42 6.07
C GLY A 96 0.32 26.18 4.80
N ASP A 97 0.55 25.61 3.61
CA ASP A 97 0.09 26.15 2.33
C ASP A 97 -1.34 25.72 1.96
N PHE A 98 -1.97 24.89 2.79
CA PHE A 98 -3.35 24.45 2.63
C PHE A 98 -4.28 25.11 3.65
N GLN A 99 -5.58 25.05 3.36
CA GLN A 99 -6.65 25.34 4.30
C GLN A 99 -7.57 24.13 4.41
N VAL A 100 -8.12 23.90 5.61
CA VAL A 100 -9.10 22.83 5.85
C VAL A 100 -10.49 23.30 5.44
N THR A 101 -11.22 22.48 4.71
CA THR A 101 -12.60 22.72 4.30
C THR A 101 -13.32 21.40 4.00
N THR A 102 -14.50 21.46 3.39
CA THR A 102 -15.17 20.32 2.76
C THR A 102 -15.41 20.61 1.28
N GLY A 103 -15.94 19.62 0.55
CA GLY A 103 -16.38 19.78 -0.84
C GLY A 103 -17.48 20.82 -1.05
N ARG A 104 -18.09 21.37 0.02
CA ARG A 104 -19.04 22.50 -0.05
C ARG A 104 -18.35 23.86 -0.26
N CYS A 105 -17.04 23.88 -0.47
CA CYS A 105 -16.29 25.10 -0.78
C CYS A 105 -16.66 25.69 -2.15
N ASN A 106 -16.99 26.99 -2.19
CA ASN A 106 -17.43 27.67 -3.41
C ASN A 106 -16.30 28.38 -4.17
N ASP A 107 -15.18 28.67 -3.51
CA ASP A 107 -14.05 29.45 -4.04
C ASP A 107 -12.73 28.67 -4.07
N CYS A 108 -12.79 27.35 -3.86
CA CYS A 108 -11.64 26.46 -3.94
C CYS A 108 -11.19 26.25 -5.39
N ALA A 109 -9.88 26.14 -5.58
CA ALA A 109 -9.27 25.89 -6.89
C ALA A 109 -9.41 24.43 -7.39
N ALA A 110 -10.09 23.57 -6.63
CA ALA A 110 -10.35 22.18 -7.00
C ALA A 110 -11.43 22.05 -8.09
N PRO A 111 -11.40 21.00 -8.94
CA PRO A 111 -12.50 20.71 -9.86
C PRO A 111 -13.83 20.53 -9.13
N LYS A 112 -14.93 21.06 -9.72
CA LYS A 112 -16.28 20.94 -9.15
C LYS A 112 -16.70 19.49 -8.94
N GLN A 113 -16.28 18.59 -9.84
CA GLN A 113 -16.56 17.17 -9.74
C GLN A 113 -15.86 16.55 -8.54
N ALA A 114 -14.59 16.92 -8.29
CA ALA A 114 -13.88 16.48 -7.10
C ALA A 114 -14.61 16.96 -5.84
N LEU A 115 -14.98 18.24 -5.77
CA LEU A 115 -15.76 18.81 -4.68
C LEU A 115 -17.12 18.11 -4.46
N TRP A 116 -17.72 17.56 -5.52
CA TRP A 116 -18.95 16.77 -5.41
C TRP A 116 -18.74 15.46 -4.64
N TYR A 117 -17.63 14.74 -4.88
CA TYR A 117 -17.30 13.51 -4.15
C TYR A 117 -17.00 13.77 -2.67
N PHE A 118 -16.40 14.92 -2.36
CA PHE A 118 -15.97 15.26 -1.00
C PHE A 118 -16.91 16.23 -0.27
N GLN A 119 -18.19 16.35 -0.69
CA GLN A 119 -19.12 17.37 -0.14
C GLN A 119 -19.12 17.45 1.39
N ASP A 120 -19.17 16.28 2.03
CA ASP A 120 -19.23 16.14 3.48
C ASP A 120 -17.93 15.62 4.10
N GLU A 121 -16.89 15.51 3.28
CA GLU A 121 -15.59 15.03 3.69
C GLU A 121 -14.64 16.16 4.01
N LEU A 122 -13.79 15.94 5.01
CA LEU A 122 -12.78 16.91 5.38
C LEU A 122 -11.57 16.84 4.45
N ILE A 123 -11.34 17.92 3.72
CA ILE A 123 -10.26 18.03 2.74
C ILE A 123 -9.34 19.20 3.06
N ALA A 124 -8.07 19.07 2.68
CA ALA A 124 -7.12 20.15 2.59
C ALA A 124 -7.07 20.62 1.13
N VAL A 125 -7.29 21.92 0.90
CA VAL A 125 -7.21 22.56 -0.41
C VAL A 125 -6.13 23.63 -0.41
N PRO A 126 -5.44 23.89 -1.53
CA PRO A 126 -4.41 24.91 -1.58
C PRO A 126 -4.98 26.30 -1.27
N LYS A 127 -4.24 27.11 -0.51
CA LYS A 127 -4.59 28.51 -0.27
C LYS A 127 -4.66 29.29 -1.59
N ARG A 128 -5.49 30.34 -1.60
CA ARG A 128 -5.69 31.20 -2.78
C ARG A 128 -4.36 31.78 -3.28
N GLY A 129 -4.16 31.72 -4.60
CA GLY A 129 -2.97 32.27 -5.28
C GLY A 129 -1.82 31.28 -5.44
N LEU A 130 -1.93 30.06 -4.88
CA LEU A 130 -0.97 28.99 -5.15
C LEU A 130 -1.26 28.31 -6.50
N PRO A 131 -0.23 27.85 -7.23
CA PRO A 131 -0.42 27.11 -8.46
C PRO A 131 -1.01 25.75 -8.14
N VAL A 132 -2.18 25.43 -8.71
CA VAL A 132 -2.83 24.12 -8.55
C VAL A 132 -2.66 23.33 -9.84
N ALA A 133 -2.46 22.02 -9.74
CA ALA A 133 -2.36 21.13 -10.88
C ALA A 133 -3.59 21.28 -11.78
N GLY A 134 -3.35 21.64 -13.04
CA GLY A 134 -4.36 21.66 -14.10
C GLY A 134 -4.33 20.39 -14.94
N PHE A 135 -5.04 20.41 -16.06
CA PHE A 135 -5.04 19.34 -17.07
C PHE A 135 -5.58 19.90 -18.40
N ASP A 136 -5.18 19.32 -19.53
CA ASP A 136 -5.74 19.65 -20.83
C ASP A 136 -7.02 18.84 -21.07
N ARG A 137 -8.14 19.54 -21.20
CA ARG A 137 -9.46 18.93 -21.35
C ARG A 137 -9.65 18.20 -22.67
N THR A 138 -8.82 18.49 -23.66
CA THR A 138 -8.93 18.01 -25.04
C THR A 138 -8.07 16.78 -25.30
N LEU A 139 -7.19 16.42 -24.37
CA LEU A 139 -6.29 15.30 -24.49
C LEU A 139 -6.76 14.12 -23.63
N PRO A 140 -6.56 12.86 -24.10
CA PRO A 140 -6.60 11.70 -23.23
C PRO A 140 -5.61 11.85 -22.08
N TYR A 141 -5.96 11.37 -20.88
CA TYR A 141 -5.19 11.64 -19.65
C TYR A 141 -3.70 11.29 -19.75
N LEU A 142 -3.33 10.18 -20.39
CA LEU A 142 -1.92 9.81 -20.57
C LEU A 142 -1.15 10.74 -21.52
N GLN A 143 -1.82 11.23 -22.56
CA GLN A 143 -1.22 12.18 -23.48
C GLN A 143 -1.03 13.54 -22.82
N ASP A 144 -2.01 13.96 -22.01
CA ASP A 144 -1.91 15.16 -21.17
C ASP A 144 -0.72 15.09 -20.21
N VAL A 145 -0.59 13.97 -19.48
CA VAL A 145 0.53 13.74 -18.55
C VAL A 145 1.87 13.74 -19.29
N ALA A 146 1.99 13.03 -20.40
CA ALA A 146 3.24 12.98 -21.18
C ALA A 146 3.63 14.36 -21.74
N GLN A 147 2.67 15.12 -22.25
CA GLN A 147 2.89 16.48 -22.76
C GLN A 147 3.27 17.47 -21.66
N TRP A 148 2.67 17.35 -20.48
CA TRP A 148 3.07 18.13 -19.32
C TRP A 148 4.48 17.76 -18.87
N ALA A 149 4.79 16.48 -18.73
CA ALA A 149 6.07 15.98 -18.26
C ALA A 149 7.23 16.36 -19.19
N SER A 150 6.99 16.45 -20.51
CA SER A 150 8.01 16.89 -21.47
C SER A 150 8.35 18.38 -21.35
N ARG A 151 7.49 19.18 -20.70
CA ARG A 151 7.66 20.63 -20.50
C ARG A 151 8.06 20.99 -19.07
N PHE A 152 7.82 20.11 -18.11
CA PHE A 152 8.13 20.33 -16.71
C PHE A 152 9.64 20.24 -16.46
N GLU A 153 10.24 21.35 -16.05
CA GLU A 153 11.66 21.48 -15.77
C GLU A 153 11.96 21.28 -14.28
N ASP A 154 13.20 20.90 -13.95
CA ASP A 154 13.62 20.65 -12.56
C ASP A 154 13.53 21.90 -11.65
N GLN A 155 13.47 23.09 -12.25
CA GLN A 155 13.35 24.38 -11.57
C GLN A 155 11.90 24.84 -11.39
N ASP A 156 10.94 24.15 -12.01
CA ASP A 156 9.54 24.49 -11.91
C ASP A 156 9.03 24.21 -10.50
N ARG A 157 8.18 25.12 -10.00
CA ARG A 157 7.46 24.88 -8.76
C ARG A 157 6.43 23.78 -9.01
N LEU A 158 6.50 22.71 -8.23
CA LEU A 158 5.49 21.65 -8.21
C LEU A 158 4.10 22.28 -7.98
N PRO A 159 3.15 22.13 -8.93
CA PRO A 159 1.77 22.52 -8.70
C PRO A 159 1.21 21.75 -7.50
N PHE A 160 0.28 22.35 -6.78
CA PHE A 160 -0.38 21.72 -5.64
C PHE A 160 -1.49 20.78 -6.11
N PRO A 161 -1.77 19.70 -5.36
CA PRO A 161 -2.93 18.87 -5.62
C PRO A 161 -4.21 19.69 -5.48
N PRO A 162 -5.25 19.43 -6.29
CA PRO A 162 -6.52 20.14 -6.17
C PRO A 162 -7.15 20.01 -4.79
N LEU A 163 -7.00 18.84 -4.17
CA LEU A 163 -7.39 18.55 -2.79
C LEU A 163 -6.57 17.37 -2.26
N VAL A 164 -6.49 17.26 -0.93
CA VAL A 164 -6.00 16.09 -0.20
C VAL A 164 -7.06 15.70 0.83
N TRP A 165 -7.43 14.43 0.89
CA TRP A 165 -8.42 13.95 1.86
C TRP A 165 -7.73 13.64 3.19
N ILE A 166 -8.00 14.47 4.20
CA ILE A 166 -7.30 14.44 5.50
C ILE A 166 -8.11 13.79 6.63
N THR A 167 -9.38 13.45 6.35
CA THR A 167 -10.36 12.70 7.16
C THR A 167 -10.67 13.21 8.57
N ALA A 168 -9.82 14.01 9.20
CA ALA A 168 -10.06 14.57 10.52
C ALA A 168 -9.36 15.94 10.70
N PRO A 169 -9.95 16.86 11.48
CA PRO A 169 -9.48 18.23 11.59
C PRO A 169 -8.32 18.42 12.55
N GLN A 170 -8.08 17.46 13.44
CA GLN A 170 -7.10 17.57 14.51
C GLN A 170 -6.23 16.33 14.62
N ILE A 171 -5.05 16.54 15.19
CA ILE A 171 -4.09 15.50 15.53
C ILE A 171 -3.77 15.62 17.01
N LEU A 172 -3.75 14.49 17.70
CA LEU A 172 -3.20 14.34 19.04
C LEU A 172 -1.92 13.51 18.97
N GLU A 173 -0.80 14.05 19.45
CA GLU A 173 0.52 13.40 19.40
C GLU A 173 1.11 13.19 20.77
N HIS A 174 2.09 12.29 20.85
CA HIS A 174 2.86 12.00 22.05
C HIS A 174 1.98 11.53 23.22
N THR A 175 0.96 10.73 22.89
CA THR A 175 0.00 10.19 23.88
C THR A 175 0.07 8.68 24.00
N HIS A 176 -0.47 8.16 25.10
CA HIS A 176 -0.59 6.71 25.34
C HIS A 176 -2.05 6.34 25.57
N LEU A 177 -2.46 5.12 25.21
CA LEU A 177 -3.79 4.64 25.60
C LEU A 177 -3.82 4.24 27.08
N SER A 178 -4.96 4.45 27.73
CA SER A 178 -5.28 3.82 28.99
C SER A 178 -5.36 2.28 28.85
N PRO A 179 -5.19 1.52 29.95
CA PRO A 179 -5.26 0.04 29.89
C PRO A 179 -6.61 -0.53 29.42
N ASP A 180 -7.70 0.23 29.52
CA ASP A 180 -9.01 -0.13 28.99
C ASP A 180 -9.23 0.36 27.54
N GLY A 181 -8.40 1.28 27.05
CA GLY A 181 -8.52 1.92 25.74
C GLY A 181 -9.59 3.02 25.67
N SER A 182 -10.16 3.42 26.81
CA SER A 182 -11.24 4.41 26.88
C SER A 182 -10.75 5.85 26.98
N SER A 183 -9.44 6.07 27.16
CA SER A 183 -8.86 7.39 27.33
C SER A 183 -7.45 7.44 26.75
N VAL A 184 -7.02 8.65 26.38
CA VAL A 184 -5.64 8.95 26.04
C VAL A 184 -4.98 9.70 27.19
N LEU A 185 -3.82 9.20 27.57
CA LEU A 185 -3.01 9.64 28.70
C LEU A 185 -1.86 10.50 28.18
N ALA A 186 -1.65 11.58 28.89
CA ALA A 186 -0.76 12.66 28.53
C ALA A 186 0.03 13.06 29.79
N PRO A 187 1.38 13.11 29.76
CA PRO A 187 2.15 13.57 30.91
C PRO A 187 1.66 14.92 31.43
N ASN A 188 1.36 14.98 32.73
CA ASN A 188 0.91 16.19 33.45
C ASN A 188 -0.39 16.81 32.91
N ARG A 189 -1.27 16.03 32.29
CA ARG A 189 -2.61 16.47 31.89
C ARG A 189 -3.67 15.50 32.40
N GLU A 190 -4.89 16.02 32.54
CA GLU A 190 -6.06 15.19 32.76
C GLU A 190 -6.25 14.22 31.58
N PRO A 191 -6.65 12.96 31.83
CA PRO A 191 -7.02 12.03 30.78
C PRO A 191 -8.07 12.63 29.85
N ILE A 192 -7.85 12.50 28.54
CA ILE A 192 -8.85 12.88 27.53
C ILE A 192 -9.67 11.63 27.22
N HIS A 193 -10.99 11.71 27.34
CA HIS A 193 -11.86 10.59 27.03
C HIS A 193 -11.75 10.27 25.53
N LEU A 194 -11.58 8.99 25.20
CA LEU A 194 -11.41 8.52 23.84
C LEU A 194 -12.67 7.77 23.39
N THR A 195 -13.20 8.21 22.27
CA THR A 195 -14.23 7.48 21.52
C THR A 195 -13.70 7.20 20.12
N LEU A 196 -14.33 6.26 19.43
CA LEU A 196 -13.91 5.86 18.09
C LEU A 196 -14.97 6.29 17.07
N THR A 197 -14.52 6.68 15.89
CA THR A 197 -15.41 6.96 14.75
C THR A 197 -16.31 5.77 14.50
N PRO A 198 -17.64 5.93 14.35
CA PRO A 198 -18.56 4.80 14.18
C PRO A 198 -18.09 3.78 13.14
N ARG A 199 -18.20 2.50 13.49
CA ARG A 199 -17.88 1.39 12.60
C ARG A 199 -18.86 1.36 11.42
N ILE A 200 -18.34 1.29 10.20
CA ILE A 200 -19.15 0.99 9.02
C ILE A 200 -19.67 -0.46 9.15
N PRO A 201 -20.98 -0.73 8.94
CA PRO A 201 -21.55 -2.05 9.18
C PRO A 201 -20.85 -3.22 8.46
N THR A 202 -20.32 -2.96 7.27
CA THR A 202 -19.60 -3.95 6.44
C THR A 202 -18.17 -4.18 6.90
N ASN A 203 -17.56 -3.26 7.65
CA ASN A 203 -16.19 -3.44 8.11
C ASN A 203 -16.13 -4.59 9.12
N ARG A 204 -15.52 -5.72 8.76
CA ARG A 204 -15.40 -6.90 9.63
C ARG A 204 -14.19 -6.86 10.56
N SER A 205 -13.25 -5.98 10.27
CA SER A 205 -11.97 -5.87 10.96
C SER A 205 -11.88 -4.45 11.48
N TYR A 206 -12.57 -4.20 12.59
CA TYR A 206 -12.66 -2.90 13.25
C TYR A 206 -12.02 -2.99 14.63
N TYR A 207 -11.51 -1.85 15.12
CA TYR A 207 -10.82 -1.70 16.39
C TYR A 207 -11.46 -2.51 17.52
N ASP A 208 -10.64 -3.35 18.16
CA ASP A 208 -11.07 -4.24 19.24
C ASP A 208 -10.03 -4.30 20.37
N ARG A 209 -10.21 -5.23 21.30
CA ARG A 209 -9.30 -5.40 22.45
C ARG A 209 -7.87 -5.78 22.06
N SER A 210 -7.69 -6.49 20.95
CA SER A 210 -6.36 -6.83 20.44
C SER A 210 -5.63 -5.57 19.96
N THR A 211 -6.35 -4.66 19.31
CA THR A 211 -5.84 -3.35 18.90
C THR A 211 -5.43 -2.49 20.09
N VAL A 212 -6.25 -2.46 21.15
CA VAL A 212 -5.89 -1.76 22.40
C VAL A 212 -4.57 -2.31 22.95
N THR A 213 -4.45 -3.65 23.04
CA THR A 213 -3.27 -4.33 23.59
C THR A 213 -2.00 -4.01 22.80
N PHE A 214 -2.12 -3.92 21.47
CA PHE A 214 -1.01 -3.56 20.59
C PHE A 214 -0.47 -2.14 20.84
N PHE A 215 -1.36 -1.19 21.17
CA PHE A 215 -1.02 0.23 21.33
C PHE A 215 -0.71 0.67 22.78
N GLN A 216 -1.13 -0.09 23.80
CA GLN A 216 -1.05 0.30 25.23
C GLN A 216 0.32 0.78 25.74
N ASN A 217 1.42 0.37 25.11
CA ASN A 217 2.77 0.72 25.53
C ASN A 217 3.53 1.54 24.48
N ARG A 218 2.82 2.17 23.56
CA ARG A 218 3.39 2.96 22.46
C ARG A 218 2.98 4.41 22.59
N SER A 219 3.87 5.30 22.14
CA SER A 219 3.48 6.68 21.87
C SER A 219 2.67 6.72 20.59
N LEU A 220 1.57 7.48 20.59
CA LEU A 220 0.58 7.46 19.52
C LEU A 220 0.33 8.86 18.97
N ARG A 221 0.18 8.88 17.65
CA ARG A 221 -0.37 9.95 16.85
C ARG A 221 -1.79 9.55 16.43
N ILE A 222 -2.78 10.35 16.76
CA ILE A 222 -4.19 10.04 16.57
C ILE A 222 -4.83 11.18 15.78
N ARG A 223 -5.40 10.90 14.60
CA ARG A 223 -6.25 11.87 13.92
C ARG A 223 -7.68 11.73 14.42
N GLY A 224 -8.37 12.84 14.63
CA GLY A 224 -9.75 12.82 15.12
C GLY A 224 -10.34 14.22 15.28
N SER A 225 -11.49 14.25 15.96
CA SER A 225 -12.19 15.49 16.31
C SER A 225 -12.38 15.59 17.82
N SER A 226 -12.13 16.76 18.38
CA SER A 226 -12.41 17.05 19.79
C SER A 226 -13.84 17.60 19.94
N HIS A 227 -14.51 17.12 20.98
CA HIS A 227 -15.79 17.63 21.46
C HIS A 227 -15.60 18.07 22.91
N HIS A 228 -16.04 19.28 23.21
CA HIS A 228 -15.94 19.86 24.55
C HIS A 228 -17.29 19.77 25.26
N GLU A 229 -17.30 19.17 26.44
CA GLU A 229 -18.43 19.16 27.36
C GLU A 229 -17.99 19.77 28.69
N GLY A 230 -18.28 21.06 28.89
CA GLY A 230 -17.75 21.83 30.03
C GLY A 230 -16.22 21.91 29.99
N ASN A 231 -15.56 21.40 31.03
CA ASN A 231 -14.10 21.34 31.12
C ASN A 231 -13.51 20.02 30.60
N SER A 232 -14.36 19.06 30.22
CA SER A 232 -13.92 17.76 29.72
C SER A 232 -13.85 17.75 28.20
N ILE A 233 -12.84 17.05 27.67
CA ILE A 233 -12.64 16.85 26.24
C ILE A 233 -12.88 15.38 25.95
N THR A 234 -13.73 15.11 24.96
CA THR A 234 -13.82 13.81 24.30
C THR A 234 -13.18 13.91 22.92
N PHE A 235 -12.24 13.03 22.63
CA PHE A 235 -11.61 12.92 21.32
C PHE A 235 -12.20 11.72 20.58
N VAL A 236 -12.79 11.97 19.41
CA VAL A 236 -13.31 10.93 18.51
C VAL A 236 -12.20 10.58 17.53
N ALA A 237 -11.51 9.47 17.77
CA ALA A 237 -10.43 9.00 16.91
C ALA A 237 -10.98 8.48 15.58
N ARG A 238 -10.28 8.82 14.50
CA ARG A 238 -10.49 8.32 13.13
C ARG A 238 -9.33 7.44 12.69
N THR A 239 -8.11 7.79 13.08
CA THR A 239 -6.89 7.02 12.84
C THR A 239 -6.07 6.91 14.12
N ILE A 240 -5.29 5.84 14.27
CA ILE A 240 -4.33 5.67 15.39
C ILE A 240 -3.03 5.10 14.81
N TRP A 241 -1.95 5.88 14.91
CA TRP A 241 -0.64 5.60 14.34
C TRP A 241 0.42 5.46 15.45
N PRO A 242 1.20 4.36 15.48
CA PRO A 242 2.36 4.26 16.37
C PRO A 242 3.48 5.21 15.97
N GLU A 243 3.87 6.11 16.87
CA GLU A 243 4.97 7.04 16.61
C GLU A 243 6.34 6.33 16.59
N ASP A 244 6.42 5.08 17.07
CA ASP A 244 7.63 4.27 17.03
C ASP A 244 7.86 3.58 15.67
N TYR A 245 6.95 3.75 14.70
CA TYR A 245 7.14 3.34 13.31
C TYR A 245 8.09 4.31 12.60
N LEU A 246 9.37 4.29 12.98
CA LEU A 246 10.39 5.22 12.51
C LEU A 246 11.39 4.55 11.58
N ILE A 247 11.67 5.20 10.45
CA ILE A 247 12.74 4.81 9.53
C ILE A 247 14.01 5.56 9.93
N LYS A 248 14.75 4.99 10.88
CA LYS A 248 15.99 5.58 11.40
C LYS A 248 17.15 5.33 10.43
N SER A 249 17.22 6.15 9.36
CA SER A 249 18.13 5.96 8.22
C SER A 249 19.59 5.70 8.60
N GLU A 250 20.08 6.38 9.64
CA GLU A 250 21.44 6.32 10.15
C GLU A 250 21.73 5.02 10.93
N GLN A 251 20.69 4.32 11.38
CA GLN A 251 20.78 3.08 12.14
C GLN A 251 20.54 1.84 11.26
N LEU A 252 20.13 2.03 10.00
CA LEU A 252 19.87 0.91 9.10
C LEU A 252 21.19 0.27 8.66
N VAL A 253 21.28 -1.05 8.88
CA VAL A 253 22.38 -1.86 8.38
C VAL A 253 22.14 -2.19 6.91
N LEU A 254 23.14 -1.93 6.07
CA LEU A 254 23.11 -2.32 4.67
C LEU A 254 23.06 -3.84 4.57
N LEU A 255 21.93 -4.35 4.09
CA LEU A 255 21.68 -5.76 3.85
C LEU A 255 21.01 -5.92 2.48
N PRO A 256 21.80 -5.98 1.39
CA PRO A 256 21.29 -6.18 0.04
C PRO A 256 20.55 -7.52 -0.09
N LEU A 257 19.77 -7.67 -1.15
CA LEU A 257 19.14 -8.96 -1.46
C LEU A 257 20.22 -10.03 -1.64
N GLN A 258 20.05 -11.16 -0.96
CA GLN A 258 20.97 -12.28 -1.07
C GLN A 258 20.76 -13.04 -2.41
N PRO A 259 21.77 -13.76 -2.92
CA PRO A 259 21.58 -14.65 -4.05
C PRO A 259 20.42 -15.63 -3.81
N GLY A 260 19.41 -15.61 -4.68
CA GLY A 260 18.20 -16.44 -4.54
C GLY A 260 17.12 -15.89 -3.61
N GLU A 261 17.34 -14.73 -2.99
CA GLU A 261 16.30 -13.95 -2.31
C GLU A 261 15.54 -13.09 -3.32
N SER A 262 14.21 -13.04 -3.20
CA SER A 262 13.34 -12.22 -4.04
C SER A 262 12.51 -11.28 -3.21
N LEU A 263 12.09 -10.15 -3.79
CA LEU A 263 11.09 -9.27 -3.18
C LEU A 263 9.81 -10.08 -2.88
N SER A 264 9.45 -11.00 -3.77
CA SER A 264 8.37 -11.97 -3.57
C SER A 264 8.49 -12.77 -2.28
N ARG A 265 9.69 -13.22 -1.93
CA ARG A 265 9.94 -14.02 -0.73
C ARG A 265 9.78 -13.17 0.52
N LEU A 266 10.33 -11.95 0.52
CA LEU A 266 10.15 -10.99 1.61
C LEU A 266 8.66 -10.67 1.87
N ILE A 267 7.84 -10.63 0.81
CA ILE A 267 6.38 -10.41 0.91
C ILE A 267 5.64 -11.64 1.44
N MET A 268 6.17 -12.85 1.25
CA MET A 268 5.52 -14.09 1.66
C MET A 268 6.02 -14.64 2.99
N ASP A 269 7.17 -14.18 3.47
CA ASP A 269 7.75 -14.60 4.72
C ASP A 269 6.76 -14.31 5.89
N GLU A 270 6.74 -15.22 6.88
CA GLU A 270 5.87 -15.17 8.06
C GLU A 270 4.36 -15.00 7.76
N ASN A 271 3.84 -15.61 6.69
CA ASN A 271 2.46 -15.40 6.22
C ASN A 271 2.13 -13.89 6.09
N GLY A 272 3.02 -13.16 5.42
CA GLY A 272 2.82 -11.73 5.20
C GLY A 272 3.30 -10.85 6.37
N GLY A 273 3.70 -11.41 7.51
CA GLY A 273 4.24 -10.61 8.62
C GLY A 273 3.22 -9.66 9.26
N ALA A 274 1.91 -9.88 9.06
CA ALA A 274 0.85 -8.99 9.57
C ALA A 274 0.84 -8.85 11.11
N GLN A 275 1.42 -9.81 11.82
CA GLN A 275 1.56 -9.84 13.28
C GLN A 275 3.00 -9.52 13.74
N GLY A 276 3.90 -9.25 12.79
CA GLY A 276 5.28 -8.93 13.05
C GLY A 276 5.47 -7.49 13.55
N ALA A 277 6.65 -7.21 14.09
CA ALA A 277 7.04 -5.85 14.41
C ALA A 277 7.26 -5.04 13.11
N PHE A 278 7.14 -3.71 13.22
CA PHE A 278 7.61 -2.83 12.15
C PHE A 278 9.11 -3.03 11.94
N ILE A 279 9.52 -3.31 10.71
CA ILE A 279 10.91 -3.57 10.33
C ILE A 279 11.24 -2.76 9.08
N ALA A 280 12.41 -2.15 9.06
CA ALA A 280 12.99 -1.51 7.89
C ALA A 280 14.35 -2.14 7.56
N ARG A 281 14.58 -2.40 6.27
CA ARG A 281 15.83 -2.99 5.75
C ARG A 281 16.41 -2.08 4.67
N LEU A 282 17.69 -1.78 4.78
CA LEU A 282 18.41 -1.02 3.76
C LEU A 282 18.97 -1.98 2.70
N LEU A 283 18.39 -1.96 1.49
CA LEU A 283 18.82 -2.83 0.39
C LEU A 283 20.04 -2.27 -0.35
N TRP A 284 20.12 -0.96 -0.50
CA TRP A 284 21.18 -0.31 -1.26
C TRP A 284 21.52 1.07 -0.71
N LYS A 285 22.79 1.46 -0.82
CA LYS A 285 23.23 2.85 -0.62
C LYS A 285 24.31 3.19 -1.63
N ARG A 286 24.41 4.47 -2.00
CA ARG A 286 25.48 4.96 -2.89
C ARG A 286 26.85 4.66 -2.26
N PRO A 287 27.82 4.07 -2.98
CA PRO A 287 29.11 3.66 -2.41
C PRO A 287 29.91 4.79 -1.75
N ALA A 288 29.77 6.03 -2.23
CA ALA A 288 30.44 7.22 -1.69
C ALA A 288 29.65 7.94 -0.58
N ALA A 289 28.50 7.41 -0.14
CA ALA A 289 27.74 8.00 0.96
C ALA A 289 28.30 7.50 2.30
N GLU A 290 29.01 8.39 3.00
CA GLU A 290 29.57 8.14 4.34
C GLU A 290 28.46 7.89 5.37
N SER A 291 27.35 8.63 5.27
CA SER A 291 26.16 8.47 6.11
C SER A 291 24.87 8.63 5.29
N LEU A 292 23.83 7.88 5.68
CA LEU A 292 22.48 8.01 5.14
C LEU A 292 21.72 9.07 5.96
N HIS A 293 21.94 10.34 5.64
CA HIS A 293 21.12 11.42 6.17
C HIS A 293 19.83 11.54 5.35
N GLY A 294 18.78 10.88 5.82
CA GLY A 294 17.48 10.87 5.15
C GLY A 294 16.59 12.05 5.52
N ALA A 295 16.79 12.67 6.68
CA ALA A 295 15.94 13.76 7.17
C ALA A 295 15.76 14.89 6.15
N GLY A 296 14.50 15.26 5.89
CA GLY A 296 14.09 16.28 4.93
C GLY A 296 14.26 15.91 3.45
N LYS A 297 14.84 14.75 3.13
CA LYS A 297 15.00 14.28 1.75
C LYS A 297 13.68 13.76 1.21
N ALA A 298 13.42 14.05 -0.06
CA ALA A 298 12.27 13.54 -0.76
C ALA A 298 12.36 12.02 -0.94
N VAL A 299 11.21 11.36 -0.89
CA VAL A 299 11.08 9.94 -1.16
C VAL A 299 10.14 9.69 -2.33
N LEU A 300 10.40 8.61 -3.05
CA LEU A 300 9.47 7.97 -3.96
C LEU A 300 9.39 6.50 -3.57
N GLY A 301 8.17 6.00 -3.37
CA GLY A 301 7.96 4.63 -2.93
C GLY A 301 6.79 3.94 -3.59
N PHE A 302 6.79 2.62 -3.48
CA PHE A 302 5.77 1.70 -3.95
C PHE A 302 5.23 0.96 -2.74
N LEU A 303 3.92 0.98 -2.58
CA LEU A 303 3.21 0.41 -1.46
C LEU A 303 2.35 -0.74 -1.95
N LEU A 304 2.47 -1.88 -1.29
CA LEU A 304 1.65 -3.06 -1.50
C LEU A 304 0.96 -3.39 -0.18
N SER A 305 -0.36 -3.23 -0.11
CA SER A 305 -1.11 -3.47 1.13
C SER A 305 -2.17 -4.56 0.96
N GLY A 306 -2.48 -5.31 2.01
CA GLY A 306 -3.54 -6.31 1.94
C GLY A 306 -3.17 -7.56 1.14
N ALA A 307 -1.88 -7.90 1.03
CA ALA A 307 -1.35 -8.96 0.17
C ALA A 307 -1.77 -10.40 0.54
N GLN A 308 -2.80 -10.60 1.38
CA GLN A 308 -3.35 -11.91 1.75
C GLN A 308 -4.87 -11.87 1.99
N GLY A 309 -5.66 -12.28 0.99
CA GLY A 309 -6.88 -13.09 1.22
C GLY A 309 -8.25 -12.41 1.37
N ASP A 310 -8.61 -11.40 0.57
CA ASP A 310 -9.97 -10.82 0.62
C ASP A 310 -10.97 -11.47 -0.39
N ASP A 311 -10.53 -11.97 -1.55
CA ASP A 311 -11.30 -12.55 -2.66
C ASP A 311 -10.41 -12.67 -3.93
N ASP A 312 -10.95 -13.23 -5.03
CA ASP A 312 -10.23 -13.38 -6.32
C ASP A 312 -9.83 -12.04 -6.96
N GLU A 313 -10.50 -10.92 -6.61
CA GLU A 313 -10.17 -9.55 -7.02
C GLU A 313 -9.05 -8.92 -6.16
N SER A 314 -8.76 -9.50 -5.00
CA SER A 314 -7.76 -9.07 -4.00
C SER A 314 -6.66 -10.11 -3.71
N LEU A 315 -6.53 -11.14 -4.55
CA LEU A 315 -5.42 -12.11 -4.47
C LEU A 315 -4.02 -11.46 -4.60
N GLY A 316 -3.92 -10.15 -4.85
CA GLY A 316 -2.68 -9.39 -4.89
C GLY A 316 -2.53 -8.22 -3.89
N GLY A 317 -3.57 -7.80 -3.17
CA GLY A 317 -3.56 -6.58 -2.35
C GLY A 317 -4.00 -5.30 -3.08
N HIS A 318 -3.54 -4.13 -2.61
CA HIS A 318 -3.72 -2.79 -3.21
C HIS A 318 -2.34 -2.19 -3.47
N PHE A 319 -2.17 -1.60 -4.65
CA PHE A 319 -0.93 -0.94 -5.05
C PHE A 319 -1.11 0.58 -5.10
N ALA A 320 -0.17 1.29 -4.50
CA ALA A 320 -0.10 2.74 -4.58
C ALA A 320 1.35 3.23 -4.71
N VAL A 321 1.52 4.38 -5.35
CA VAL A 321 2.81 5.09 -5.36
C VAL A 321 2.74 6.22 -4.35
N VAL A 322 3.81 6.37 -3.58
CA VAL A 322 3.88 7.33 -2.47
C VAL A 322 5.00 8.33 -2.67
N THR A 323 4.75 9.58 -2.28
CA THR A 323 5.77 10.63 -2.24
C THR A 323 5.75 11.34 -0.89
N GLY A 324 6.89 11.87 -0.48
CA GLY A 324 6.99 12.51 0.82
C GLY A 324 8.36 13.06 1.11
N LYS A 325 8.55 13.54 2.33
CA LYS A 325 9.86 13.82 2.90
C LYS A 325 10.03 13.00 4.17
N LEU A 326 11.19 12.38 4.34
CA LEU A 326 11.48 11.68 5.59
C LEU A 326 11.59 12.71 6.72
N GLY A 327 10.91 12.46 7.84
CA GLY A 327 10.96 13.34 9.00
C GLY A 327 12.34 13.35 9.68
N PRO A 328 12.59 14.30 10.60
CA PRO A 328 13.87 14.43 11.31
C PRO A 328 14.29 13.17 12.06
N GLU A 329 13.35 12.45 12.66
CA GLU A 329 13.59 11.22 13.42
C GLU A 329 13.25 9.95 12.61
N GLY A 330 12.92 10.12 11.32
CA GLY A 330 12.49 9.03 10.45
C GLY A 330 10.97 8.88 10.31
N GLU A 331 10.20 9.91 10.68
CA GLU A 331 8.74 9.92 10.58
C GLU A 331 8.27 9.89 9.13
N TRP A 332 7.17 9.20 8.88
CA TRP A 332 6.61 9.02 7.53
C TRP A 332 5.08 8.95 7.49
N ALA A 333 4.41 9.23 8.62
CA ALA A 333 2.94 9.28 8.74
C ALA A 333 2.27 10.26 7.76
N ASN A 334 3.02 11.25 7.26
CA ASN A 334 2.54 12.31 6.38
C ASN A 334 2.89 12.11 4.92
N TRP A 335 3.52 10.99 4.55
CA TRP A 335 3.76 10.70 3.15
C TRP A 335 2.43 10.61 2.41
N MET A 336 2.38 11.17 1.22
CA MET A 336 1.18 11.19 0.41
C MET A 336 1.06 9.88 -0.34
N VAL A 337 -0.03 9.16 -0.07
CA VAL A 337 -0.41 7.97 -0.81
C VAL A 337 -1.40 8.38 -1.88
N ASN A 338 -1.07 8.07 -3.14
CA ASN A 338 -1.97 8.30 -4.27
C ASN A 338 -2.94 7.12 -4.34
N ASN A 339 -4.02 7.22 -3.58
CA ASN A 339 -4.96 6.15 -3.35
C ASN A 339 -6.11 6.12 -4.37
N PHE A 340 -6.05 5.19 -5.32
CA PHE A 340 -7.11 4.98 -6.31
C PHE A 340 -8.07 3.86 -5.90
N TYR A 341 -9.36 4.18 -5.95
CA TYR A 341 -10.51 3.28 -5.83
C TYR A 341 -11.56 3.71 -6.86
N ASN A 342 -12.60 2.91 -7.03
CA ASN A 342 -13.71 3.30 -7.89
C ASN A 342 -14.44 4.52 -7.29
N LEU A 343 -14.79 5.51 -8.13
CA LEU A 343 -15.57 6.69 -7.75
C LEU A 343 -17.09 6.45 -7.86
N ASP A 344 -17.52 5.41 -8.58
CA ASP A 344 -18.91 5.22 -8.99
C ASP A 344 -19.74 4.40 -7.98
N TYR A 345 -19.11 3.85 -6.95
CA TYR A 345 -19.81 3.21 -5.84
C TYR A 345 -19.11 3.49 -4.51
N GLU A 346 -19.90 3.55 -3.45
CA GLU A 346 -19.37 3.63 -2.10
C GLU A 346 -18.69 2.30 -1.76
N SER A 347 -17.36 2.31 -1.65
CA SER A 347 -16.61 1.15 -1.20
C SER A 347 -17.14 0.70 0.17
N GLU A 348 -17.17 -0.61 0.41
CA GLU A 348 -17.47 -1.21 1.72
C GLU A 348 -16.53 -0.75 2.84
N LYS A 349 -15.42 -0.09 2.49
CA LYS A 349 -14.46 0.55 3.39
C LYS A 349 -14.75 2.04 3.59
N GLY A 350 -15.75 2.62 2.91
CA GLY A 350 -16.03 4.05 2.92
C GLY A 350 -14.89 4.89 2.31
N LEU A 351 -14.17 4.32 1.34
CA LEU A 351 -13.03 4.96 0.68
C LEU A 351 -13.47 5.74 -0.55
N ILE A 352 -13.00 6.97 -0.65
CA ILE A 352 -13.07 7.79 -1.86
C ILE A 352 -11.66 7.91 -2.43
N ALA A 353 -11.51 7.75 -3.74
CA ALA A 353 -10.22 7.87 -4.39
C ALA A 353 -9.65 9.29 -4.21
N SER A 354 -8.43 9.36 -3.66
CA SER A 354 -7.78 10.63 -3.32
C SER A 354 -6.31 10.45 -3.05
N MET A 355 -5.58 11.57 -3.10
CA MET A 355 -4.36 11.71 -2.30
C MET A 355 -4.73 11.76 -0.82
N VAL A 356 -4.08 10.94 -0.01
CA VAL A 356 -4.29 10.85 1.45
C VAL A 356 -2.95 10.77 2.20
N PRO A 357 -2.85 11.26 3.44
CA PRO A 357 -1.71 10.98 4.30
C PRO A 357 -1.55 9.48 4.59
N MET A 358 -0.32 9.04 4.83
CA MET A 358 0.02 7.63 5.08
C MET A 358 -0.67 7.07 6.32
N ASP A 359 -0.75 7.85 7.40
CA ASP A 359 -1.46 7.44 8.61
C ASP A 359 -2.96 7.24 8.37
N ASN A 360 -3.57 8.04 7.48
CA ASN A 360 -4.93 7.82 7.03
C ASN A 360 -5.05 6.54 6.18
N TYR A 361 -4.17 6.38 5.20
CA TYR A 361 -4.22 5.22 4.29
C TYR A 361 -4.01 3.88 5.01
N LEU A 362 -3.01 3.78 5.88
CA LEU A 362 -2.68 2.53 6.57
C LEU A 362 -3.52 2.32 7.83
N MET A 363 -3.86 3.41 8.53
CA MET A 363 -4.31 3.34 9.92
C MET A 363 -5.66 4.03 10.20
N ASP A 364 -6.52 4.18 9.19
CA ASP A 364 -7.92 4.53 9.40
C ASP A 364 -8.72 3.36 10.01
N LEU A 365 -9.55 3.65 11.02
CA LEU A 365 -10.28 2.62 11.77
C LEU A 365 -11.30 1.84 10.92
N ASN A 366 -11.82 2.47 9.85
CA ASN A 366 -12.80 1.85 8.96
C ASN A 366 -12.18 1.30 7.68
N SER A 367 -11.12 1.94 7.21
CA SER A 367 -10.61 1.78 5.85
C SER A 367 -9.11 1.53 5.74
N GLY A 368 -8.40 1.59 6.87
CA GLY A 368 -6.95 1.46 6.94
C GLY A 368 -6.46 0.10 6.49
N GLN A 369 -5.46 0.09 5.61
CA GLN A 369 -4.97 -1.15 5.03
C GLN A 369 -4.17 -2.03 6.00
N SER A 370 -3.59 -1.46 7.07
CA SER A 370 -2.64 -2.15 7.96
C SER A 370 -3.17 -2.48 9.34
N TYR A 371 -4.43 -2.17 9.66
CA TYR A 371 -5.00 -2.54 10.96
C TYR A 371 -5.05 -4.05 11.18
N TYR A 372 -5.23 -4.82 10.10
CA TYR A 372 -5.42 -6.28 10.17
C TYR A 372 -4.74 -7.03 9.03
N ARG A 373 -3.94 -6.35 8.22
CA ARG A 373 -3.38 -6.91 6.98
C ARG A 373 -1.93 -6.48 6.81
N PRO A 374 -1.12 -7.31 6.15
CA PRO A 374 0.26 -6.96 5.92
C PRO A 374 0.38 -5.84 4.88
N ALA A 375 1.35 -4.96 5.09
CA ALA A 375 1.72 -3.93 4.12
C ALA A 375 3.24 -3.88 3.94
N TYR A 376 3.65 -3.72 2.69
CA TYR A 376 5.04 -3.68 2.26
C TYR A 376 5.30 -2.38 1.55
N LEU A 377 6.33 -1.66 1.98
CA LEU A 377 6.75 -0.41 1.38
C LEU A 377 8.19 -0.55 0.91
N LEU A 378 8.41 -0.33 -0.38
CA LEU A 378 9.74 -0.19 -0.97
C LEU A 378 9.89 1.25 -1.44
N PHE A 379 10.94 1.95 -1.01
CA PHE A 379 11.13 3.35 -1.37
C PHE A 379 12.60 3.71 -1.53
N ALA A 380 12.83 4.76 -2.31
CA ALA A 380 14.13 5.41 -2.45
C ALA A 380 14.13 6.75 -1.72
N VAL A 381 15.17 7.00 -0.93
CA VAL A 381 15.50 8.34 -0.42
C VAL A 381 16.34 9.06 -1.46
N LEU A 382 15.83 10.17 -1.98
CA LEU A 382 16.39 10.83 -3.16
C LEU A 382 17.35 11.97 -2.77
N LYS A 383 18.44 12.10 -3.53
CA LYS A 383 19.40 13.22 -3.35
C LYS A 383 18.75 14.58 -3.62
N ARG A 384 17.89 14.63 -4.65
CA ARG A 384 17.11 15.79 -5.09
C ARG A 384 15.64 15.36 -5.22
N ASP A 385 14.74 16.30 -5.01
CA ASP A 385 13.29 16.11 -5.04
C ASP A 385 12.68 15.94 -6.44
N ARG A 386 13.38 16.37 -7.49
CA ARG A 386 12.93 16.35 -8.90
C ARG A 386 12.17 15.09 -9.35
N MET A 387 12.61 13.90 -8.95
CA MET A 387 11.98 12.65 -9.38
C MET A 387 10.62 12.47 -8.71
N ALA A 388 10.57 12.64 -7.38
CA ALA A 388 9.32 12.61 -6.63
C ALA A 388 8.36 13.73 -7.06
N CYS A 389 8.88 14.94 -7.33
CA CYS A 389 8.07 16.07 -7.81
C CYS A 389 7.44 15.79 -9.18
N ARG A 390 8.21 15.26 -10.13
CA ARG A 390 7.70 14.90 -11.46
C ARG A 390 6.59 13.85 -11.39
N PHE A 391 6.78 12.82 -10.58
CA PHE A 391 5.71 11.83 -10.38
C PHE A 391 4.48 12.46 -9.70
N GLN A 392 4.69 13.22 -8.62
CA GLN A 392 3.60 13.84 -7.87
C GLN A 392 2.77 14.80 -8.75
N GLY A 393 3.43 15.65 -9.54
CA GLY A 393 2.76 16.54 -10.47
C GLY A 393 2.03 15.79 -11.58
N ALA A 394 2.58 14.67 -12.07
CA ALA A 394 1.91 13.84 -13.07
C ALA A 394 0.63 13.19 -12.52
N VAL A 395 0.68 12.58 -11.35
CA VAL A 395 -0.47 11.88 -10.77
C VAL A 395 -1.58 12.84 -10.33
N GLU A 396 -1.26 14.08 -9.94
CA GLU A 396 -2.26 15.12 -9.67
C GLU A 396 -3.12 15.46 -10.91
N ARG A 397 -2.52 15.42 -12.11
CA ARG A 397 -3.25 15.58 -13.37
C ARG A 397 -4.15 14.38 -13.64
N VAL A 398 -3.66 13.17 -13.34
CA VAL A 398 -4.47 11.95 -13.43
C VAL A 398 -5.69 12.06 -12.52
N TYR A 399 -5.55 12.56 -11.29
CA TYR A 399 -6.70 12.81 -10.39
C TYR A 399 -7.71 13.78 -10.99
N ASN A 400 -7.25 14.87 -11.60
CA ASN A 400 -8.16 15.82 -12.25
C ASN A 400 -8.97 15.18 -13.39
N HIS A 401 -8.32 14.36 -14.22
CA HIS A 401 -8.99 13.58 -15.26
C HIS A 401 -9.94 12.55 -14.65
N PHE A 402 -9.53 11.89 -13.58
CA PHE A 402 -10.29 10.83 -12.91
C PHE A 402 -11.57 11.37 -12.28
N TYR A 403 -11.48 12.49 -11.54
CA TYR A 403 -12.67 13.15 -10.98
C TYR A 403 -13.62 13.69 -12.06
N ARG A 404 -13.16 13.92 -13.29
CA ARG A 404 -14.02 14.35 -14.40
C ARG A 404 -14.67 13.18 -15.15
N HIS A 405 -14.31 11.94 -14.83
CA HIS A 405 -14.71 10.73 -15.59
C HIS A 405 -14.22 10.76 -17.04
N ASP A 406 -13.01 11.28 -17.28
CA ASP A 406 -12.38 11.16 -18.60
C ASP A 406 -11.94 9.72 -18.91
N PHE A 407 -11.77 8.94 -17.87
CA PHE A 407 -11.61 7.50 -17.89
C PHE A 407 -12.27 6.92 -16.64
N TYR A 408 -12.66 5.65 -16.71
CA TYR A 408 -13.38 4.96 -15.65
C TYR A 408 -12.48 3.98 -14.92
N TYR A 409 -12.75 3.77 -13.63
CA TYR A 409 -12.12 2.68 -12.91
C TYR A 409 -12.68 1.36 -13.44
N HIS A 410 -11.80 0.49 -13.94
CA HIS A 410 -12.17 -0.82 -14.45
C HIS A 410 -11.22 -1.85 -13.86
N GLU A 411 -11.75 -2.88 -13.19
CA GLU A 411 -10.96 -3.87 -12.44
C GLU A 411 -9.88 -4.55 -13.29
N SER A 412 -10.14 -4.74 -14.58
CA SER A 412 -9.22 -5.37 -15.53
C SER A 412 -8.32 -4.42 -16.31
N GLU A 413 -8.61 -3.11 -16.41
CA GLU A 413 -7.91 -2.23 -17.37
C GLU A 413 -7.41 -0.91 -16.76
N ALA A 414 -8.08 -0.45 -15.70
CA ALA A 414 -7.84 0.83 -15.04
C ALA A 414 -8.15 0.68 -13.54
N ASN A 415 -7.50 -0.30 -12.90
CA ASN A 415 -7.61 -0.51 -11.46
C ASN A 415 -6.54 0.30 -10.71
N CYS A 416 -6.48 0.17 -9.38
CA CYS A 416 -5.49 0.87 -8.54
C CYS A 416 -4.04 0.72 -9.04
N THR A 417 -3.68 -0.47 -9.54
CA THR A 417 -2.36 -0.77 -10.10
C THR A 417 -2.15 -0.02 -11.41
N GLY A 418 -3.11 -0.13 -12.33
CA GLY A 418 -3.00 0.46 -13.66
C GLY A 418 -2.91 1.97 -13.62
N ILE A 419 -3.82 2.60 -12.88
CA ILE A 419 -3.87 4.06 -12.74
C ILE A 419 -2.62 4.60 -12.03
N SER A 420 -2.01 3.82 -11.14
CA SER A 420 -0.74 4.20 -10.48
C SER A 420 0.50 4.02 -11.37
N MET A 421 0.50 3.01 -12.24
CA MET A 421 1.63 2.69 -13.13
C MET A 421 1.67 3.56 -14.39
N ASP A 422 0.50 3.96 -14.87
CA ASP A 422 0.32 4.80 -16.04
C ASP A 422 1.08 6.15 -15.98
N PRO A 423 1.00 6.95 -14.91
CA PRO A 423 1.80 8.17 -14.79
C PRO A 423 3.31 7.88 -14.75
N LEU A 424 3.78 6.79 -14.11
CA LEU A 424 5.21 6.42 -14.12
C LEU A 424 5.70 6.17 -15.55
N ARG A 425 4.92 5.46 -16.36
CA ARG A 425 5.24 5.21 -17.77
C ARG A 425 5.17 6.47 -18.61
N ALA A 426 4.17 7.32 -18.39
CA ALA A 426 3.97 8.56 -19.14
C ALA A 426 5.08 9.59 -18.90
N ILE A 427 5.63 9.67 -17.68
CA ILE A 427 6.81 10.50 -17.38
C ILE A 427 8.13 9.88 -17.85
N GLY A 428 8.08 8.66 -18.41
CA GLY A 428 9.20 8.00 -19.06
C GLY A 428 9.93 6.96 -18.22
N TRP A 429 9.36 6.46 -17.12
CA TRP A 429 9.93 5.27 -16.47
C TRP A 429 9.56 4.01 -17.27
N GLU A 430 10.57 3.35 -17.85
CA GLU A 430 10.38 2.15 -18.68
C GLU A 430 10.40 0.86 -17.84
N ILE A 431 9.51 0.78 -16.85
CA ILE A 431 9.39 -0.40 -16.00
C ILE A 431 9.07 -1.63 -16.88
N PRO A 432 9.86 -2.72 -16.81
CA PRO A 432 9.69 -3.88 -17.67
C PRO A 432 8.29 -4.48 -17.58
N ARG A 433 7.64 -4.62 -18.74
CA ARG A 433 6.34 -5.29 -18.87
C ARG A 433 6.52 -6.80 -18.73
N GLN A 434 5.54 -7.45 -18.11
CA GLN A 434 5.52 -8.92 -17.98
C GLN A 434 4.55 -9.60 -18.95
N GLY A 435 3.85 -8.81 -19.77
CA GLY A 435 2.86 -9.30 -20.72
C GLY A 435 1.60 -9.88 -20.05
N PRO A 436 0.62 -10.31 -20.86
CA PRO A 436 -0.62 -10.89 -20.35
C PRO A 436 -0.44 -12.29 -19.75
N THR A 437 -1.48 -12.77 -19.08
CA THR A 437 -1.52 -14.14 -18.54
C THR A 437 -1.49 -15.20 -19.64
N GLY A 438 -2.09 -14.89 -20.80
CA GLY A 438 -1.90 -15.65 -22.04
C GLY A 438 -3.18 -15.83 -22.85
N PHE A 439 -3.07 -15.66 -24.18
CA PHE A 439 -4.20 -15.67 -25.11
C PHE A 439 -5.03 -16.95 -25.08
N LEU A 440 -4.40 -18.13 -25.07
CA LEU A 440 -5.14 -19.40 -25.06
C LEU A 440 -5.97 -19.58 -23.78
N LYS A 441 -5.45 -19.10 -22.63
CA LYS A 441 -6.19 -19.11 -21.37
C LYS A 441 -7.35 -18.12 -21.42
N ALA A 442 -7.12 -16.91 -21.92
CA ALA A 442 -8.15 -15.89 -22.08
C ALA A 442 -9.30 -16.38 -22.98
N PHE A 443 -8.97 -16.92 -24.16
CA PHE A 443 -9.95 -17.47 -25.09
C PHE A 443 -10.75 -18.63 -24.49
N GLY A 444 -10.09 -19.56 -23.80
CA GLY A 444 -10.78 -20.65 -23.10
C GLY A 444 -11.69 -20.16 -21.97
N ALA A 445 -11.22 -19.21 -21.17
CA ALA A 445 -11.97 -18.63 -20.06
C ALA A 445 -13.19 -17.84 -20.54
N PHE A 446 -13.08 -17.09 -21.65
CA PHE A 446 -14.19 -16.40 -22.28
C PHE A 446 -15.37 -17.33 -22.53
N TRP A 447 -15.14 -18.44 -23.25
CA TRP A 447 -16.20 -19.37 -23.61
C TRP A 447 -16.73 -20.11 -22.39
N TYR A 448 -15.84 -20.48 -21.46
CA TYR A 448 -16.24 -21.15 -20.22
C TYR A 448 -17.14 -20.28 -19.35
N VAL A 449 -16.74 -19.04 -19.06
CA VAL A 449 -17.51 -18.09 -18.24
C VAL A 449 -18.79 -17.66 -18.95
N SER A 450 -18.73 -17.38 -20.25
CA SER A 450 -19.93 -17.05 -21.04
C SER A 450 -20.99 -18.14 -20.96
N ALA A 451 -20.59 -19.41 -21.08
CA ALA A 451 -21.49 -20.54 -21.00
C ALA A 451 -21.99 -20.80 -19.57
N LYS A 452 -21.11 -20.69 -18.57
CA LYS A 452 -21.44 -20.94 -17.16
C LYS A 452 -22.40 -19.90 -16.59
N ASP A 453 -22.14 -18.62 -16.86
CA ASP A 453 -22.89 -17.50 -16.32
C ASP A 453 -24.02 -17.04 -17.27
N LEU A 454 -24.14 -17.68 -18.45
CA LEU A 454 -25.07 -17.32 -19.51
C LEU A 454 -24.96 -15.83 -19.91
N SER A 455 -23.72 -15.31 -19.94
CA SER A 455 -23.44 -13.89 -20.16
C SER A 455 -22.13 -13.68 -20.93
N PHE A 456 -22.24 -13.21 -22.17
CA PHE A 456 -21.06 -12.83 -22.97
C PHE A 456 -20.29 -11.67 -22.33
N ALA A 457 -20.96 -10.75 -21.65
CA ALA A 457 -20.31 -9.64 -20.95
C ALA A 457 -19.40 -10.13 -19.81
N ASN A 458 -19.80 -11.18 -19.08
CA ASN A 458 -18.91 -11.79 -18.07
C ASN A 458 -17.73 -12.52 -18.72
N GLY A 459 -17.96 -13.14 -19.88
CA GLY A 459 -16.92 -13.74 -20.71
C GLY A 459 -15.88 -12.72 -21.19
N GLU A 460 -16.33 -11.58 -21.71
CA GLU A 460 -15.48 -10.45 -22.12
C GLU A 460 -14.64 -9.95 -20.94
N ARG A 461 -15.26 -9.69 -19.78
CA ARG A 461 -14.53 -9.24 -18.59
C ARG A 461 -13.39 -10.18 -18.19
N ILE A 462 -13.60 -11.50 -18.17
CA ILE A 462 -12.52 -12.44 -17.84
C ILE A 462 -11.47 -12.53 -18.96
N TYR A 463 -11.87 -12.35 -20.22
CA TYR A 463 -10.95 -12.31 -21.34
C TYR A 463 -10.03 -11.10 -21.24
N ASP A 464 -10.59 -9.90 -21.05
CA ASP A 464 -9.86 -8.64 -20.93
C ASP A 464 -8.91 -8.70 -19.73
N TYR A 465 -9.38 -9.20 -18.58
CA TYR A 465 -8.54 -9.44 -17.41
C TYR A 465 -7.32 -10.32 -17.70
N LEU A 466 -7.50 -11.41 -18.46
CA LEU A 466 -6.41 -12.33 -18.78
C LEU A 466 -5.48 -11.80 -19.89
N MET A 467 -5.96 -10.83 -20.67
CA MET A 467 -5.23 -10.16 -21.74
C MET A 467 -4.56 -8.84 -21.31
N GLU A 468 -4.88 -8.31 -20.13
CA GLU A 468 -4.23 -7.11 -19.61
C GLU A 468 -2.77 -7.38 -19.25
N GLU A 469 -1.93 -6.35 -19.40
CA GLU A 469 -0.53 -6.41 -19.01
C GLU A 469 -0.39 -6.54 -17.48
N ARG A 470 0.27 -7.60 -17.02
CA ARG A 470 0.27 -7.96 -15.59
C ARG A 470 0.83 -6.91 -14.65
N THR A 471 1.82 -6.10 -15.05
CA THR A 471 2.32 -4.99 -14.19
C THR A 471 1.36 -3.80 -14.14
N ARG A 472 0.33 -3.76 -14.97
CA ARG A 472 -0.78 -2.79 -14.94
C ARG A 472 -2.04 -3.34 -14.26
N LEU A 473 -2.10 -4.66 -14.06
CA LEU A 473 -3.26 -5.35 -13.48
C LEU A 473 -3.02 -5.79 -12.03
N LEU A 474 -1.91 -6.48 -11.76
CA LEU A 474 -1.70 -7.23 -10.53
C LEU A 474 -0.81 -6.43 -9.56
N PRO A 475 -1.31 -6.00 -8.40
CA PRO A 475 -0.59 -5.15 -7.42
C PRO A 475 0.80 -5.69 -7.06
N ARG A 476 0.87 -6.99 -6.75
CA ARG A 476 2.14 -7.66 -6.41
C ARG A 476 3.13 -7.64 -7.56
N VAL A 477 2.68 -7.90 -8.78
CA VAL A 477 3.55 -7.95 -9.97
C VAL A 477 4.09 -6.56 -10.28
N ALA A 478 3.27 -5.51 -10.12
CA ALA A 478 3.71 -4.13 -10.25
C ALA A 478 4.74 -3.76 -9.18
N PHE A 479 4.47 -4.06 -7.90
CA PHE A 479 5.40 -3.81 -6.80
C PHE A 479 6.77 -4.46 -7.05
N GLU A 480 6.78 -5.73 -7.42
CA GLU A 480 8.01 -6.47 -7.72
C GLU A 480 8.74 -5.87 -8.94
N ALA A 481 8.02 -5.58 -10.03
CA ALA A 481 8.62 -4.99 -11.24
C ALA A 481 9.24 -3.61 -10.98
N CYS A 482 8.53 -2.73 -10.27
CA CYS A 482 9.03 -1.42 -9.85
C CYS A 482 10.27 -1.57 -8.97
N GLY A 483 10.24 -2.48 -8.00
CA GLY A 483 11.33 -2.68 -7.07
C GLY A 483 12.59 -3.25 -7.70
N TYR A 484 12.43 -4.24 -8.57
CA TYR A 484 13.56 -4.82 -9.31
C TYR A 484 14.18 -3.81 -10.28
N ASP A 485 13.37 -3.07 -11.04
CA ASP A 485 13.91 -2.08 -11.97
C ASP A 485 14.61 -0.93 -11.23
N LEU A 486 14.06 -0.47 -10.10
CA LEU A 486 14.72 0.50 -9.23
C LEU A 486 16.10 -0.01 -8.76
N LEU A 487 16.19 -1.24 -8.26
CA LEU A 487 17.45 -1.84 -7.82
C LEU A 487 18.45 -1.98 -8.97
N GLN A 488 18.02 -2.50 -10.13
CA GLN A 488 18.86 -2.66 -11.31
C GLN A 488 19.45 -1.32 -11.81
N ILE A 489 18.69 -0.22 -11.72
CA ILE A 489 19.19 1.10 -12.08
C ILE A 489 20.25 1.55 -11.07
N VAL A 490 19.96 1.53 -9.76
CA VAL A 490 20.87 2.09 -8.74
C VAL A 490 22.12 1.25 -8.51
N GLU A 491 22.05 -0.06 -8.77
CA GLU A 491 23.20 -0.97 -8.73
C GLU A 491 24.07 -0.88 -10.00
N GLY A 492 23.60 -0.16 -11.02
CA GLY A 492 24.31 0.01 -12.29
C GLY A 492 24.18 -1.19 -13.23
N GLU A 493 23.37 -2.18 -12.89
CA GLU A 493 23.10 -3.36 -13.73
C GLU A 493 22.43 -2.97 -15.05
N ALA A 494 21.51 -2.01 -15.04
CA ALA A 494 20.88 -1.49 -16.26
C ALA A 494 21.93 -0.93 -17.25
N ARG A 495 22.93 -0.21 -16.74
CA ARG A 495 24.06 0.29 -17.53
C ARG A 495 24.95 -0.86 -18.01
N ALA A 496 25.23 -1.85 -17.15
CA ALA A 496 26.02 -3.03 -17.53
C ALA A 496 25.34 -3.83 -18.66
N ALA A 497 24.00 -3.92 -18.64
CA ALA A 497 23.16 -4.52 -19.67
C ALA A 497 22.99 -3.63 -20.92
N LYS A 498 23.60 -2.44 -20.95
CA LYS A 498 23.44 -1.44 -22.03
C LYS A 498 21.97 -1.04 -22.27
N ARG A 499 21.12 -1.11 -21.26
CA ARG A 499 19.75 -0.58 -21.32
C ARG A 499 19.82 0.94 -21.43
N PRO A 500 19.25 1.56 -22.48
CA PRO A 500 19.15 3.01 -22.54
C PRO A 500 18.21 3.48 -21.43
N LEU A 501 18.70 4.36 -20.56
CA LEU A 501 17.87 4.98 -19.53
C LEU A 501 17.22 6.25 -20.06
N SER A 502 15.93 6.43 -19.77
CA SER A 502 15.20 7.65 -20.10
C SER A 502 15.72 8.86 -19.32
N PRO A 503 15.35 10.10 -19.71
CA PRO A 503 15.68 11.29 -18.92
C PRO A 503 15.20 11.22 -17.47
N TYR A 504 14.07 10.57 -17.22
CA TYR A 504 13.50 10.42 -15.88
C TYR A 504 14.25 9.36 -15.07
N GLU A 505 14.58 8.21 -15.66
CA GLU A 505 15.34 7.15 -14.98
C GLU A 505 16.77 7.59 -14.62
N ARG A 506 17.42 8.38 -15.48
CA ARG A 506 18.74 8.99 -15.21
C ARG A 506 18.75 9.92 -13.99
N MET A 507 17.60 10.24 -13.40
CA MET A 507 17.55 11.00 -12.15
C MET A 507 18.00 10.19 -10.93
N LEU A 508 17.99 8.86 -11.02
CA LEU A 508 18.44 7.92 -9.99
C LEU A 508 19.98 7.74 -9.99
N GLU A 509 20.63 7.94 -11.14
CA GLU A 509 22.10 8.01 -11.25
C GLU A 509 22.66 9.24 -10.50
#